data_AF-A0A8J4ED01-F1
#
_entry.id   AF-A0A8J4ED01-F1
#
_cell.length_a   1.000
_cell.length_b   1.000
_cell.length_c   1.000
_cell.angle_alpha   90.00
_cell.angle_beta   90.00
_cell.angle_gamma   90.00
#
_symmetry.space_group_name_H-M   'P 1'
#
loop_
_entity.id
_entity.type
_entity.pdbx_description
1 polymer ?
#
loop_
_entity_poly.entity_id
_entity_poly.type
_entity_poly.pdbx_seq_one_letter_code
_entity_poly.pdbx_strand_id
1 'polypeptide(L)'
;MRRVVAVVLAAGLALSGCGFLSSGDRGSNKPDGFTLRGYVSVGPNVDAGASGPAGSGGPCTAPPAADDVQAGGAVRVADPDGHTLGTGTLSPGVAEAGRCNFAFQITAVPGGVDAYVIGVGNRASVSFPAHDLRSDKPAVILVDL
;
A
#
# COMPACT_ATOMS: atom_id res chain seq x y z
N MET A 1 75.80 -2.04 -54.94
CA MET A 1 74.75 -2.97 -55.43
C MET A 1 73.90 -3.41 -54.24
N ARG A 2 72.58 -3.48 -54.46
CA ARG A 2 71.49 -4.00 -53.59
C ARG A 2 71.02 -3.17 -52.38
N ARG A 3 69.76 -2.73 -52.52
CA ARG A 3 68.84 -2.13 -51.55
C ARG A 3 68.19 -3.22 -50.70
N VAL A 4 67.91 -2.94 -49.42
CA VAL A 4 66.72 -3.37 -48.63
C VAL A 4 66.66 -2.41 -47.42
N VAL A 5 65.94 -1.27 -47.45
CA VAL A 5 64.51 -1.03 -47.11
C VAL A 5 64.02 -1.79 -45.87
N ALA A 6 63.94 -1.08 -44.74
CA ALA A 6 63.00 -1.37 -43.67
C ALA A 6 62.57 -0.05 -43.00
N VAL A 7 61.49 0.52 -43.51
CA VAL A 7 60.69 1.57 -42.85
C VAL A 7 59.37 0.91 -42.52
N VAL A 8 59.05 0.72 -41.24
CA VAL A 8 57.66 0.80 -40.75
C VAL A 8 57.70 1.41 -39.35
N LEU A 9 57.14 2.61 -39.26
CA LEU A 9 56.83 3.34 -38.05
C LEU A 9 55.79 2.57 -37.22
N ALA A 10 55.97 2.53 -35.91
CA ALA A 10 54.86 2.31 -34.97
C ALA A 10 54.95 3.39 -33.88
N ALA A 11 54.32 4.52 -34.15
CA ALA A 11 54.02 5.59 -33.21
C ALA A 11 52.55 5.44 -32.77
N GLY A 12 52.28 5.71 -31.48
CA GLY A 12 50.93 6.06 -31.03
C GLY A 12 50.41 5.25 -29.85
N LEU A 13 50.67 5.76 -28.64
CA LEU A 13 50.00 5.41 -27.39
C LEU A 13 48.49 5.69 -27.50
N ALA A 14 47.65 4.66 -27.56
CA ALA A 14 46.21 4.78 -27.41
C ALA A 14 45.81 4.67 -25.93
N LEU A 15 45.86 5.81 -25.24
CA LEU A 15 45.15 6.07 -23.99
C LEU A 15 43.68 6.34 -24.33
N SER A 16 42.77 5.36 -24.21
CA SER A 16 41.32 5.60 -24.13
C SER A 16 40.58 4.29 -23.94
N GLY A 17 40.20 4.02 -22.70
CA GLY A 17 39.40 2.83 -22.38
C GLY A 17 38.94 2.80 -20.94
N CYS A 18 38.60 3.96 -20.35
CA CYS A 18 37.74 3.98 -19.17
C CYS A 18 36.35 3.54 -19.65
N GLY A 19 36.10 2.23 -19.64
CA GLY A 19 34.77 1.67 -19.76
C GLY A 19 33.96 2.08 -18.53
N PHE A 20 33.41 3.28 -18.56
CA PHE A 20 32.24 3.62 -17.77
C PHE A 20 31.12 2.72 -18.27
N LEU A 21 31.01 1.54 -17.65
CA LEU A 21 29.76 0.81 -17.60
C LEU A 21 28.76 1.75 -16.93
N SER A 22 28.01 2.49 -17.76
CA SER A 22 26.74 3.08 -17.38
C SER A 22 25.91 1.98 -16.75
N SER A 23 25.96 1.89 -15.42
CA SER A 23 24.93 1.24 -14.65
C SER A 23 23.67 1.98 -15.02
N GLY A 24 22.83 1.32 -15.81
CA GLY A 24 21.58 1.90 -16.27
C GLY A 24 20.86 2.48 -15.06
N ASP A 25 20.59 3.79 -15.12
CA ASP A 25 19.46 4.42 -14.46
C ASP A 25 18.22 3.60 -14.81
N ARG A 26 17.99 2.53 -14.03
CA ARG A 26 16.67 1.95 -13.89
C ARG A 26 15.86 3.04 -13.24
N GLY A 27 15.15 3.79 -14.08
CA GLY A 27 14.47 5.02 -13.73
C GLY A 27 13.83 4.94 -12.34
N SER A 28 14.27 5.84 -11.47
CA SER A 28 13.68 6.13 -10.16
C SER A 28 12.31 6.81 -10.28
N ASN A 29 11.49 6.39 -11.25
CA ASN A 29 10.08 6.75 -11.38
C ASN A 29 9.21 5.64 -10.78
N LYS A 30 9.63 5.02 -9.67
CA LYS A 30 8.66 4.28 -8.87
C LYS A 30 7.85 5.36 -8.13
N PRO A 31 6.54 5.51 -8.39
CA PRO A 31 5.74 6.45 -7.63
C PRO A 31 5.97 6.16 -6.15
N ASP A 32 6.18 7.21 -5.34
CA ASP A 32 6.37 7.12 -3.90
C ASP A 32 5.12 6.47 -3.28
N GLY A 33 5.13 5.14 -3.24
CA GLY A 33 4.05 4.36 -2.67
C GLY A 33 4.11 4.51 -1.17
N PHE A 34 2.97 4.74 -0.55
CA PHE A 34 2.87 4.85 0.92
C PHE A 34 2.12 3.64 1.49
N THR A 35 2.18 3.51 2.82
CA THR A 35 1.39 2.50 3.53
C THR A 35 0.09 3.13 3.98
N LEU A 36 -1.02 2.67 3.41
CA LEU A 36 -2.35 3.10 3.81
C LEU A 36 -2.81 2.22 4.98
N ARG A 37 -3.20 2.85 6.09
CA ARG A 37 -3.73 2.19 7.29
C ARG A 37 -5.16 2.65 7.53
N GLY A 38 -5.97 1.76 8.09
CA GLY A 38 -7.32 2.09 8.47
C GLY A 38 -7.98 0.99 9.27
N TYR A 39 -9.23 1.21 9.64
CA TYR A 39 -10.07 0.20 10.25
C TYR A 39 -11.54 0.42 9.88
N VAL A 40 -12.28 -0.68 9.86
CA VAL A 40 -13.73 -0.69 9.71
C VAL A 40 -14.33 -0.91 11.09
N SER A 41 -15.22 -0.01 11.52
CA SER A 41 -15.83 -0.06 12.84
C SER A 41 -17.33 -0.36 12.73
N VAL A 42 -17.72 -1.56 13.15
CA VAL A 42 -19.11 -2.04 13.09
C VAL A 42 -19.80 -1.86 14.44
N GLY A 43 -20.98 -1.23 14.49
CA GLY A 43 -21.74 -1.05 15.73
C GLY A 43 -22.74 0.11 15.62
N PRO A 44 -23.32 0.61 16.74
CA PRO A 44 -23.06 0.22 18.12
C PRO A 44 -23.65 -1.15 18.54
N ASN A 45 -23.22 -1.66 19.70
CA ASN A 45 -23.72 -2.88 20.39
C ASN A 45 -23.24 -4.22 19.81
N VAL A 46 -21.95 -4.36 19.53
CA VAL A 46 -21.37 -5.68 19.28
C VAL A 46 -21.07 -6.40 20.59
N ASP A 47 -21.39 -7.70 20.66
CA ASP A 47 -20.99 -8.55 21.78
C ASP A 47 -19.47 -8.79 21.70
N ALA A 48 -18.73 -8.35 22.71
CA ALA A 48 -17.32 -8.70 22.84
C ALA A 48 -17.21 -10.16 23.32
N GLY A 49 -16.42 -10.98 22.63
CA GLY A 49 -15.97 -12.26 23.18
C GLY A 49 -15.09 -11.95 24.40
N ALA A 50 -15.61 -12.17 25.60
CA ALA A 50 -14.92 -11.81 26.83
C ALA A 50 -13.61 -12.61 26.98
N SER A 51 -12.46 -12.01 26.65
CA SER A 51 -11.15 -12.49 27.09
C SER A 51 -10.06 -11.43 26.82
N GLY A 52 -9.96 -10.45 27.71
CA GLY A 52 -8.85 -9.50 27.75
C GLY A 52 -8.84 -8.63 29.01
N PRO A 53 -7.67 -8.15 29.48
CA PRO A 53 -7.59 -7.13 30.53
C PRO A 53 -8.48 -5.92 30.18
N ALA A 54 -9.09 -5.30 31.19
CA ALA A 54 -9.93 -4.12 31.00
C ALA A 54 -9.23 -3.07 30.13
N GLY A 55 -9.84 -2.72 28.99
CA GLY A 55 -9.28 -1.78 28.01
C GLY A 55 -8.60 -2.40 26.77
N SER A 56 -8.40 -3.72 26.72
CA SER A 56 -7.72 -4.38 25.58
C SER A 56 -8.62 -4.68 24.39
N GLY A 57 -9.94 -4.65 24.61
CA GLY A 57 -10.91 -5.24 23.70
C GLY A 57 -10.77 -6.76 23.60
N GLY A 58 -11.90 -7.47 23.66
CA GLY A 58 -11.91 -8.89 23.31
C GLY A 58 -11.94 -9.08 21.79
N PRO A 59 -11.62 -10.26 21.26
CA PRO A 59 -11.98 -10.59 19.88
C PRO A 59 -13.49 -10.41 19.68
N CYS A 60 -13.88 -9.94 18.51
CA CYS A 60 -15.28 -9.80 18.14
C CYS A 60 -15.52 -10.22 16.71
N THR A 61 -16.79 -10.44 16.38
CA THR A 61 -17.24 -10.74 15.04
C THR A 61 -18.35 -9.77 14.69
N ALA A 62 -18.43 -9.35 13.43
CA ALA A 62 -19.53 -8.53 12.98
C ALA A 62 -20.85 -9.33 13.08
N PRO A 63 -21.97 -8.68 13.41
CA PRO A 63 -23.26 -9.33 13.44
C PRO A 63 -23.73 -9.72 12.04
N PRO A 64 -24.78 -10.55 11.90
CA PRO A 64 -25.25 -11.02 10.59
C PRO A 64 -25.62 -9.92 9.58
N ALA A 65 -26.02 -8.74 10.03
CA ALA A 65 -26.29 -7.58 9.17
C ALA A 65 -25.01 -6.96 8.56
N ALA A 66 -23.84 -7.40 9.02
CA ALA A 66 -22.53 -7.00 8.52
C ALA A 66 -21.55 -8.17 8.39
N ASP A 67 -22.05 -9.33 7.97
CA ASP A 67 -21.27 -10.55 7.74
C ASP A 67 -20.18 -10.41 6.66
N ASP A 68 -20.33 -9.43 5.76
CA ASP A 68 -19.34 -9.05 4.76
C ASP A 68 -18.11 -8.33 5.35
N VAL A 69 -18.20 -7.85 6.60
CA VAL A 69 -17.08 -7.26 7.37
C VAL A 69 -16.55 -8.29 8.36
N GLN A 70 -15.61 -9.11 7.91
CA GLN A 70 -15.00 -10.17 8.72
C GLN A 70 -13.50 -10.28 8.45
N ALA A 71 -12.79 -10.99 9.33
CA ALA A 71 -11.37 -11.28 9.14
C ALA A 71 -11.13 -11.95 7.77
N GLY A 72 -10.11 -11.49 7.05
CA GLY A 72 -9.83 -11.91 5.68
C GLY A 72 -10.72 -11.26 4.61
N GLY A 73 -11.74 -10.49 4.98
CA GLY A 73 -12.60 -9.74 4.07
C GLY A 73 -11.80 -8.79 3.19
N ALA A 74 -12.18 -8.67 1.92
CA ALA A 74 -11.42 -7.90 0.94
C ALA A 74 -11.56 -6.40 1.16
N VAL A 75 -10.43 -5.69 1.07
CA VAL A 75 -10.35 -4.23 1.03
C VAL A 75 -9.77 -3.82 -0.32
N ARG A 76 -10.45 -2.91 -1.01
CA ARG A 76 -9.98 -2.34 -2.28
C ARG A 76 -9.75 -0.86 -2.13
N VAL A 77 -8.62 -0.37 -2.63
CA VAL A 77 -8.31 1.05 -2.75
C VAL A 77 -8.31 1.40 -4.23
N ALA A 78 -9.04 2.42 -4.61
CA ALA A 78 -9.12 2.94 -5.97
C ALA A 78 -8.91 4.45 -6.01
N ASP A 79 -8.66 4.98 -7.20
CA ASP A 79 -8.77 6.41 -7.46
C ASP A 79 -10.26 6.82 -7.66
N PRO A 80 -10.56 8.13 -7.82
CA PRO A 80 -11.93 8.59 -8.04
C PRO A 80 -12.58 8.08 -9.34
N ASP A 81 -11.78 7.72 -10.34
CA ASP A 81 -12.24 7.16 -11.62
C ASP A 81 -12.51 5.65 -11.53
N GLY A 82 -12.19 5.03 -10.39
CA GLY A 82 -12.45 3.62 -10.09
C GLY A 82 -11.30 2.68 -10.46
N HIS A 83 -10.15 3.20 -10.90
CA HIS A 83 -8.98 2.36 -11.14
C HIS A 83 -8.41 1.85 -9.82
N THR A 84 -8.14 0.54 -9.75
CA THR A 84 -7.63 -0.08 -8.52
C THR A 84 -6.16 0.28 -8.32
N LEU A 85 -5.87 0.89 -7.18
CA LEU A 85 -4.53 1.30 -6.74
C LEU A 85 -3.91 0.31 -5.76
N GLY A 86 -4.72 -0.51 -5.09
CA GLY A 86 -4.24 -1.53 -4.16
C GLY A 86 -5.36 -2.39 -3.58
N THR A 87 -4.97 -3.52 -3.02
CA THR A 87 -5.87 -4.46 -2.34
C THR A 87 -5.25 -4.95 -1.04
N GLY A 88 -6.09 -5.22 -0.06
CA GLY A 88 -5.69 -5.84 1.20
C GLY A 88 -6.82 -6.67 1.78
N THR A 89 -6.63 -7.07 3.02
CA THR A 89 -7.62 -7.82 3.78
C THR A 89 -7.80 -7.24 5.17
N LEU A 90 -8.99 -7.46 5.73
CA LEU A 90 -9.30 -7.14 7.11
C LEU A 90 -8.57 -8.10 8.07
N SER A 91 -8.01 -7.55 9.14
CA SER A 91 -7.48 -8.29 10.28
C SER A 91 -8.63 -8.80 11.16
N PRO A 92 -8.36 -9.72 12.12
CA PRO A 92 -9.34 -10.11 13.13
C PRO A 92 -9.95 -8.90 13.85
N GLY A 93 -11.24 -8.99 14.15
CA GLY A 93 -12.00 -7.93 14.83
C GLY A 93 -11.64 -7.82 16.31
N VAL A 94 -11.52 -6.58 16.80
CA VAL A 94 -11.28 -6.26 18.22
C VAL A 94 -12.40 -5.35 18.73
N ALA A 95 -13.02 -5.72 19.85
CA ALA A 95 -14.11 -4.95 20.44
C ALA A 95 -13.58 -3.73 21.18
N GLU A 96 -14.00 -2.53 20.81
CA GLU A 96 -13.57 -1.30 21.46
C GLU A 96 -14.73 -0.31 21.48
N ALA A 97 -14.98 0.31 22.63
CA ALA A 97 -16.03 1.31 22.81
C ALA A 97 -17.43 0.88 22.30
N GLY A 98 -17.78 -0.41 22.44
CA GLY A 98 -19.07 -0.96 21.99
C GLY A 98 -19.18 -1.19 20.47
N ARG A 99 -18.05 -1.15 19.75
CA ARG A 99 -17.94 -1.42 18.30
C ARG A 99 -16.92 -2.52 18.04
N CYS A 100 -17.03 -3.19 16.89
CA CYS A 100 -16.08 -4.21 16.45
C CYS A 100 -15.19 -3.61 15.36
N ASN A 101 -13.90 -3.46 15.67
CA ASN A 101 -12.92 -2.80 14.81
C ASN A 101 -12.09 -3.85 14.04
N PHE A 102 -12.12 -3.77 12.71
CA PHE A 102 -11.37 -4.61 11.79
C PHE A 102 -10.29 -3.76 11.10
N ALA A 103 -9.05 -3.88 11.55
CA ALA A 103 -7.94 -3.12 10.99
C ALA A 103 -7.51 -3.64 9.60
N PHE A 104 -6.94 -2.78 8.78
CA PHE A 104 -6.28 -3.17 7.53
C PHE A 104 -5.05 -2.31 7.26
N GLN A 105 -4.14 -2.88 6.47
CA GLN A 105 -2.94 -2.20 6.00
C GLN A 105 -2.68 -2.61 4.55
N ILE A 106 -2.47 -1.64 3.67
CA ILE A 106 -2.10 -1.87 2.27
C ILE A 106 -0.80 -1.14 2.00
N THR A 107 0.22 -1.86 1.58
CA THR A 107 1.55 -1.31 1.31
C THR A 107 1.68 -0.92 -0.15
N ALA A 108 2.61 0.01 -0.43
CA ALA A 108 2.93 0.46 -1.77
C ALA A 108 1.73 1.00 -2.57
N VAL A 109 0.78 1.66 -1.89
CA VAL A 109 -0.34 2.35 -2.54
C VAL A 109 0.23 3.53 -3.33
N PRO A 110 0.03 3.60 -4.66
CA PRO A 110 0.56 4.69 -5.47
C PRO A 110 0.08 6.07 -4.99
N GLY A 111 1.01 7.02 -4.98
CA GLY A 111 0.70 8.45 -4.89
C GLY A 111 0.13 9.00 -6.20
N GLY A 112 -0.07 10.33 -6.25
CA GLY A 112 -0.42 11.05 -7.47
C GLY A 112 -1.91 11.32 -7.69
N VAL A 113 -2.79 10.85 -6.79
CA VAL A 113 -4.23 11.18 -6.80
C VAL A 113 -4.60 12.13 -5.65
N ASP A 114 -5.71 12.85 -5.82
CA ASP A 114 -6.23 13.81 -4.82
C ASP A 114 -7.06 13.15 -3.72
N ALA A 115 -7.67 12.00 -4.03
CA ALA A 115 -8.46 11.23 -3.09
C ALA A 115 -8.33 9.73 -3.37
N TYR A 116 -8.55 8.92 -2.34
CA TYR A 116 -8.61 7.47 -2.41
C TYR A 116 -10.01 7.00 -2.07
N VAL A 117 -10.56 6.10 -2.87
CA VAL A 117 -11.86 5.47 -2.67
C VAL A 117 -11.64 4.08 -2.12
N ILE A 118 -12.06 3.86 -0.87
CA ILE A 118 -11.85 2.59 -0.16
C ILE A 118 -13.16 1.82 -0.09
N GLY A 119 -13.17 0.62 -0.65
CA GLY A 119 -14.28 -0.33 -0.58
C GLY A 119 -13.94 -1.51 0.33
N VAL A 120 -14.94 -2.00 1.04
CA VAL A 120 -14.85 -3.17 1.92
C VAL A 120 -16.00 -4.10 1.61
N GLY A 121 -15.71 -5.36 1.28
CA GLY A 121 -16.73 -6.33 0.89
C GLY A 121 -17.62 -5.80 -0.25
N ASN A 122 -18.94 -5.82 -0.04
CA ASN A 122 -19.93 -5.32 -1.00
C ASN A 122 -20.54 -3.98 -0.59
N ARG A 123 -19.92 -3.28 0.37
CA ARG A 123 -20.44 -2.01 0.91
C ARG A 123 -20.18 -0.84 -0.02
N ALA A 124 -20.91 0.25 0.24
CA ALA A 124 -20.60 1.54 -0.37
C ALA A 124 -19.17 1.96 -0.03
N SER A 125 -18.40 2.34 -1.06
CA SER A 125 -17.04 2.82 -0.86
C SER A 125 -17.04 4.21 -0.24
N VAL A 126 -16.00 4.49 0.56
CA VAL A 126 -15.80 5.78 1.23
C VAL A 126 -14.62 6.51 0.61
N SER A 127 -14.77 7.80 0.34
CA SER A 127 -13.70 8.64 -0.20
C SER A 127 -12.94 9.34 0.92
N PHE A 128 -11.61 9.33 0.83
CA PHE A 128 -10.70 9.98 1.76
C PHE A 128 -9.74 10.90 1.01
N PRO A 129 -9.49 12.12 1.50
CA PRO A 129 -8.48 13.00 0.93
C PRO A 129 -7.09 12.36 0.97
N ALA A 130 -6.33 12.47 -0.10
CA ALA A 130 -4.99 11.89 -0.19
C ALA A 130 -4.04 12.44 0.89
N HIS A 131 -4.17 13.72 1.25
CA HIS A 131 -3.32 14.35 2.25
C HIS A 131 -3.50 13.75 3.66
N ASP A 132 -4.71 13.29 4.00
CA ASP A 132 -4.97 12.65 5.29
C ASP A 132 -4.25 11.30 5.38
N LEU A 133 -4.45 10.46 4.37
CA LEU A 133 -3.89 9.11 4.35
C LEU A 133 -2.36 9.10 4.22
N ARG A 134 -1.79 10.06 3.48
CA ARG A 134 -0.32 10.21 3.37
C ARG A 134 0.33 10.79 4.62
N SER A 135 -0.45 11.42 5.51
CA SER A 135 0.03 11.92 6.81
C SER A 135 -0.18 10.91 7.93
N ASP A 136 -0.28 9.61 7.59
CA ASP A 136 -0.54 8.49 8.51
C ASP A 136 -1.85 8.60 9.31
N LYS A 137 -2.81 9.45 8.89
CA LYS A 137 -4.14 9.41 9.50
C LYS A 137 -4.86 8.13 9.06
N PRO A 138 -5.47 7.39 9.99
CA PRO A 138 -6.16 6.16 9.64
C PRO A 138 -7.43 6.46 8.83
N ALA A 139 -7.68 5.68 7.78
CA ALA A 139 -8.98 5.63 7.13
C ALA A 139 -9.99 4.94 8.06
N VAL A 140 -10.93 5.70 8.61
CA VAL A 140 -11.98 5.18 9.49
C VAL A 140 -13.26 5.01 8.70
N ILE A 141 -13.73 3.76 8.58
CA ILE A 141 -14.97 3.43 7.88
C ILE A 141 -15.98 2.97 8.94
N LEU A 142 -17.03 3.75 9.13
CA LEU A 142 -18.11 3.41 10.06
C LEU A 142 -19.16 2.57 9.34
N VAL A 143 -19.54 1.47 9.98
CA VAL A 143 -20.66 0.62 9.56
C VAL A 143 -21.66 0.60 10.69
N ASP A 144 -22.79 1.27 10.46
CA ASP A 144 -23.91 1.25 11.41
C ASP A 144 -24.91 0.15 11.05
N LEU A 145 -25.58 -0.37 12.08
CA LEU A 145 -26.49 -1.52 12.03
C LEU A 145 -27.95 -1.09 12.08
#